data_AF-A0A7U9QWI1-F1
#
_entry.id   AF-A0A7U9QWI1-F1
#
_cell.length_a   1.000
_cell.length_b   1.000
_cell.length_c   1.000
_cell.angle_alpha   90.00
_cell.angle_beta   90.00
_cell.angle_gamma   90.00
#
_symmetry.space_group_name_H-M   'P 1'
#
loop_
_entity.id
_entity.type
_entity.pdbx_description
1 polymer ?
#
loop_
_entity_poly.entity_id
_entity_poly.type
_entity_poly.pdbx_seq_one_letter_code
_entity_poly.pdbx_strand_id
1 'polypeptide(L)'
;MENSKELQKQYQEYREKVYGEYPEVGRFWKNKKRVIGFLLIYCLVHNFAMSFTVTAGRGSAAAIILGTIVRIAPDLIFLLAAMGRGWKIALCLYLLGLYRLIDCLQAIREVGEMYSGGVLWIFSSIFENSVWMGIITLCQFLYPVLILSAAVWLTLIPRNRELGEGLERANEKLKDYLMNLKNPPLP
;
A
#
# COMPACT_ATOMS: atom_id res chain seq x y z
N MET A 1 12.98 -23.93 -21.69
CA MET A 1 12.94 -23.57 -20.25
C MET A 1 14.32 -23.18 -19.71
N GLU A 2 15.42 -23.72 -20.24
CA GLU A 2 16.80 -23.40 -19.82
C GLU A 2 17.17 -21.93 -20.09
N ASN A 3 16.85 -21.44 -21.29
CA ASN A 3 17.11 -20.07 -21.72
C ASN A 3 16.41 -18.99 -20.86
N SER A 4 15.26 -19.28 -20.24
CA SER A 4 14.57 -18.28 -19.37
C SER A 4 15.18 -18.19 -17.96
N LYS A 5 15.76 -19.30 -17.47
CA LYS A 5 16.44 -19.32 -16.17
C LYS A 5 17.79 -18.60 -16.27
N GLU A 6 18.51 -18.80 -17.38
CA GLU A 6 19.74 -18.06 -17.68
C GLU A 6 19.48 -16.57 -17.85
N LEU A 7 18.41 -16.19 -18.56
CA LEU A 7 17.99 -14.78 -18.68
C LEU A 7 17.69 -14.14 -17.31
N GLN A 8 16.97 -14.85 -16.44
CA GLN A 8 16.68 -14.36 -15.10
C GLN A 8 17.96 -14.17 -14.28
N LYS A 9 18.90 -15.12 -14.37
CA LYS A 9 20.16 -15.06 -13.64
C LYS A 9 21.03 -13.90 -14.11
N GLN A 10 21.20 -13.71 -15.41
CA GLN A 10 21.92 -12.56 -15.98
C GLN A 10 21.29 -11.22 -15.59
N TYR A 11 19.95 -11.13 -15.62
CA TYR A 11 19.25 -9.93 -15.17
C TYR A 11 19.44 -9.68 -13.67
N GLN A 12 19.48 -10.73 -12.86
CA GLN A 12 19.63 -10.63 -11.41
C GLN A 12 21.06 -10.23 -11.02
N GLU A 13 22.08 -10.77 -11.68
CA GLU A 13 23.48 -10.35 -11.53
C GLU A 13 23.69 -8.90 -11.96
N TYR A 14 23.13 -8.50 -13.11
CA TYR A 14 23.20 -7.11 -13.57
C TYR A 14 22.47 -6.15 -12.62
N ARG A 15 21.33 -6.58 -12.08
CA ARG A 15 20.60 -5.85 -11.05
C ARG A 15 21.43 -5.65 -9.79
N GLU A 16 22.09 -6.70 -9.30
CA GLU A 16 22.97 -6.60 -8.14
C GLU A 16 24.15 -5.68 -8.39
N LYS A 17 24.73 -5.69 -9.59
CA LYS A 17 25.80 -4.76 -9.99
C LYS A 17 25.33 -3.30 -9.96
N VAL A 18 24.19 -2.98 -10.57
CA VAL A 18 23.63 -1.62 -10.61
C VAL A 18 23.28 -1.12 -9.20
N TYR A 19 22.71 -1.97 -8.33
CA TYR A 19 22.45 -1.58 -6.94
C TYR A 19 23.71 -1.59 -6.06
N GLY A 20 24.74 -2.34 -6.43
CA GLY A 20 26.07 -2.33 -5.79
C GLY A 20 26.82 -1.02 -6.01
N GLU A 21 26.63 -0.39 -7.18
CA GLU A 21 27.13 0.96 -7.47
C GLU A 21 26.42 2.04 -6.63
N TYR A 22 25.18 1.78 -6.17
CA TYR A 22 24.37 2.72 -5.38
C TYR A 22 23.71 2.03 -4.15
N PRO A 23 24.49 1.68 -3.11
CA PRO A 23 23.99 0.90 -1.97
C PRO A 23 22.90 1.63 -1.17
N GLU A 24 22.88 2.96 -1.17
CA GLU A 24 21.83 3.75 -0.53
C GLU A 24 20.48 3.61 -1.25
N VAL A 25 20.48 3.60 -2.59
CA VAL A 25 19.28 3.42 -3.42
C VAL A 25 18.71 2.02 -3.23
N GLY A 26 19.58 1.01 -3.14
CA GLY A 26 19.17 -0.37 -2.85
C GLY A 26 18.51 -0.53 -1.47
N ARG A 27 19.07 0.11 -0.42
CA ARG A 27 18.47 0.13 0.93
C ARG A 27 17.13 0.85 0.95
N PHE A 28 17.05 2.02 0.31
CA PHE A 28 15.81 2.77 0.16
C PHE A 28 14.71 1.95 -0.51
N TRP A 29 15.03 1.26 -1.60
CA TRP A 29 14.08 0.39 -2.30
C TRP A 29 13.53 -0.74 -1.44
N LYS A 30 14.40 -1.41 -0.66
CA LYS A 30 13.98 -2.46 0.27
C LYS A 30 13.04 -1.91 1.35
N ASN A 31 13.36 -0.75 1.91
CA ASN A 31 12.53 -0.09 2.92
C ASN A 31 11.18 0.36 2.34
N LYS A 32 11.18 0.98 1.15
CA LYS A 32 9.96 1.38 0.44
C LYS A 32 9.03 0.18 0.22
N LYS A 33 9.58 -0.94 -0.27
CA LYS A 33 8.81 -2.19 -0.41
C LYS A 33 8.25 -2.71 0.90
N ARG A 34 9.03 -2.65 1.98
CA ARG A 34 8.59 -3.10 3.30
C ARG A 34 7.43 -2.25 3.82
N VAL A 35 7.53 -0.93 3.72
CA VAL A 35 6.47 0.00 4.16
C VAL A 35 5.19 -0.20 3.34
N ILE A 36 5.28 -0.19 2.01
CA ILE A 36 4.11 -0.35 1.15
C ILE A 36 3.53 -1.77 1.25
N GLY A 37 4.38 -2.79 1.37
CA GLY A 37 3.96 -4.17 1.60
C GLY A 37 3.25 -4.35 2.95
N PHE A 38 3.72 -3.68 4.00
CA PHE A 38 3.01 -3.63 5.28
C PHE A 38 1.64 -2.98 5.14
N LEU A 39 1.51 -1.85 4.44
CA LEU A 39 0.22 -1.19 4.19
C LEU A 39 -0.74 -2.07 3.37
N LEU A 40 -0.23 -2.85 2.41
CA LEU A 40 -1.02 -3.81 1.64
C LEU A 40 -1.55 -4.94 2.53
N ILE A 41 -0.68 -5.57 3.33
CA ILE A 41 -1.08 -6.64 4.24
C ILE A 41 -2.08 -6.11 5.27
N TYR A 42 -1.81 -4.93 5.82
CA TYR A 42 -2.71 -4.25 6.76
C TYR A 42 -4.09 -4.06 6.13
N CYS A 43 -4.15 -3.50 4.91
CA CYS A 43 -5.40 -3.30 4.19
C CYS A 43 -6.17 -4.61 4.02
N LEU A 44 -5.50 -5.68 3.60
CA LEU A 44 -6.13 -6.99 3.42
C LEU A 44 -6.67 -7.53 4.74
N VAL A 45 -5.82 -7.66 5.76
CA VAL A 45 -6.20 -8.23 7.06
C VAL A 45 -7.34 -7.44 7.70
N HIS A 46 -7.23 -6.11 7.69
CA HIS A 46 -8.25 -5.23 8.28
C HIS A 46 -9.59 -5.33 7.57
N ASN A 47 -9.61 -5.30 6.23
CA ASN A 47 -10.86 -5.41 5.48
C ASN A 47 -11.50 -6.80 5.60
N PHE A 48 -10.71 -7.87 5.62
CA PHE A 48 -11.23 -9.21 5.87
C PHE A 48 -11.81 -9.34 7.29
N ALA A 49 -11.14 -8.79 8.30
CA ALA A 49 -11.64 -8.78 9.69
C ALA A 49 -12.94 -7.98 9.82
N MET A 50 -13.02 -6.80 9.20
CA MET A 50 -14.24 -5.98 9.15
C MET A 50 -15.39 -6.70 8.44
N SER A 51 -15.12 -7.30 7.28
CA SER A 51 -16.14 -8.04 6.55
C SER A 51 -16.65 -9.23 7.35
N PHE A 52 -15.76 -10.00 7.99
CA PHE A 52 -16.16 -11.13 8.83
C PHE A 52 -17.03 -10.71 10.02
N THR A 53 -16.69 -9.61 10.69
CA THR A 53 -17.45 -9.10 11.85
C THR A 53 -18.83 -8.54 11.47
N VAL A 54 -18.92 -7.80 10.36
CA VAL A 54 -20.19 -7.17 9.92
C VAL A 54 -21.15 -8.19 9.30
N THR A 55 -20.63 -9.24 8.66
CA THR A 55 -21.44 -10.18 7.86
C THR A 55 -21.55 -11.58 8.45
N ALA A 56 -20.99 -11.82 9.65
CA ALA A 56 -21.18 -13.06 10.38
C ALA A 56 -22.70 -13.36 10.54
N GLY A 57 -23.20 -14.31 9.75
CA GLY A 57 -24.60 -14.74 9.74
C GLY A 57 -25.55 -13.95 8.83
N ARG A 58 -25.07 -12.99 8.03
CA ARG A 58 -25.90 -12.15 7.13
C ARG A 58 -25.37 -12.16 5.69
N GLY A 59 -25.72 -13.19 4.92
CA GLY A 59 -25.50 -13.24 3.47
C GLY A 59 -24.66 -14.42 2.97
N SER A 60 -24.58 -14.58 1.65
CA SER A 60 -23.76 -15.63 1.03
C SER A 60 -22.27 -15.24 1.11
N ALA A 61 -21.42 -16.23 1.40
CA ALA A 61 -19.96 -16.02 1.45
C ALA A 61 -19.40 -15.37 0.17
N ALA A 62 -19.97 -15.71 -0.99
CA ALA A 62 -19.58 -15.13 -2.27
C ALA A 62 -19.84 -13.62 -2.36
N ALA A 63 -21.00 -13.13 -1.88
CA ALA A 63 -21.33 -11.71 -1.89
C ALA A 63 -20.41 -10.90 -0.95
N ILE A 64 -20.07 -11.48 0.19
CA ILE A 64 -19.15 -10.89 1.17
C ILE A 64 -17.74 -10.75 0.58
N ILE A 65 -17.25 -11.79 -0.10
CA ILE A 65 -15.94 -11.78 -0.75
C ILE A 65 -15.91 -10.74 -1.87
N LEU A 66 -16.92 -10.74 -2.76
CA LEU A 66 -17.01 -9.77 -3.87
C LEU A 66 -17.08 -8.33 -3.37
N GLY A 67 -17.94 -8.04 -2.37
CA GLY A 67 -18.03 -6.71 -1.78
C GLY A 67 -16.72 -6.25 -1.14
N THR A 68 -16.01 -7.16 -0.47
CA THR A 68 -14.68 -6.88 0.10
C THR A 68 -13.67 -6.55 -0.99
N ILE A 69 -13.63 -7.31 -2.08
CA ILE A 69 -12.71 -7.09 -3.21
C ILE A 69 -12.96 -5.71 -3.85
N VAL A 70 -14.22 -5.38 -4.13
CA VAL A 70 -14.58 -4.08 -4.72
C VAL A 70 -14.17 -2.93 -3.81
N ARG A 71 -14.35 -3.09 -2.49
CA ARG A 71 -14.00 -2.08 -1.48
C ARG A 71 -12.49 -1.84 -1.35
N ILE A 72 -11.65 -2.86 -1.53
CA ILE A 72 -10.19 -2.75 -1.41
C ILE A 72 -9.48 -2.47 -2.74
N ALA A 73 -10.16 -2.66 -3.87
CA ALA A 73 -9.54 -2.53 -5.19
C ALA A 73 -8.84 -1.17 -5.40
N PRO A 74 -9.42 -0.01 -5.03
CA PRO A 74 -8.74 1.27 -5.13
C PRO A 74 -7.42 1.30 -4.34
N ASP A 75 -7.41 0.84 -3.09
CA ASP A 75 -6.22 0.82 -2.23
C ASP A 75 -5.14 -0.08 -2.82
N LEU A 76 -5.52 -1.24 -3.34
CA LEU A 76 -4.58 -2.14 -4.01
C LEU A 76 -3.94 -1.47 -5.23
N ILE A 77 -4.74 -0.80 -6.08
CA ILE A 77 -4.23 -0.09 -7.25
C ILE A 77 -3.23 0.99 -6.84
N PHE A 78 -3.61 1.87 -5.90
CA PHE A 78 -2.77 2.98 -5.48
C PHE A 78 -1.51 2.53 -4.73
N LEU A 79 -1.60 1.53 -3.86
CA LEU A 79 -0.45 1.00 -3.13
C LEU A 79 0.51 0.23 -4.05
N LEU A 80 -0.01 -0.58 -4.98
CA LEU A 80 0.83 -1.26 -5.96
C LEU A 80 1.49 -0.27 -6.92
N ALA A 81 0.76 0.77 -7.35
CA ALA A 81 1.33 1.86 -8.14
C ALA A 81 2.44 2.58 -7.37
N ALA A 82 2.23 2.88 -6.08
CA ALA A 82 3.23 3.50 -5.22
C ALA A 82 4.44 2.60 -4.98
N MET A 83 4.29 1.27 -5.06
CA MET A 83 5.41 0.32 -5.06
C MET A 83 6.25 0.41 -6.35
N GLY A 84 5.76 1.10 -7.38
CA GLY A 84 6.44 1.38 -8.63
C GLY A 84 7.67 2.28 -8.52
N ARG A 85 8.19 2.65 -9.70
CA ARG A 85 9.47 3.36 -9.87
C ARG A 85 9.23 4.85 -9.64
N GLY A 86 10.03 5.46 -8.76
CA GLY A 86 9.95 6.90 -8.47
C GLY A 86 9.14 7.29 -7.22
N TRP A 87 9.34 8.54 -6.80
CA TRP A 87 8.65 9.15 -5.65
C TRP A 87 7.36 9.88 -6.06
N LYS A 88 7.23 10.29 -7.34
CA LYS A 88 6.08 11.05 -7.86
C LYS A 88 4.75 10.30 -7.70
N ILE A 89 4.76 8.98 -7.91
CA ILE A 89 3.56 8.15 -7.73
C ILE A 89 3.14 8.07 -6.25
N ALA A 90 4.06 8.31 -5.31
CA ALA A 90 3.72 8.41 -3.90
C ALA A 90 2.85 9.65 -3.59
N LEU A 91 2.75 10.64 -4.49
CA LEU A 91 1.77 11.72 -4.35
C LEU A 91 0.33 11.21 -4.39
N CYS A 92 0.06 10.14 -5.16
CA CYS A 92 -1.26 9.52 -5.20
C CYS A 92 -1.65 8.89 -3.86
N LEU A 93 -0.68 8.58 -2.99
CA LEU A 93 -0.96 8.11 -1.63
C LEU A 93 -1.59 9.20 -0.76
N TYR A 94 -1.34 10.49 -1.04
CA TYR A 94 -2.07 11.56 -0.35
C TYR A 94 -3.56 11.52 -0.69
N LEU A 95 -3.89 11.33 -1.97
CA LEU A 95 -5.28 11.21 -2.40
C LEU A 95 -5.96 10.00 -1.74
N LEU A 96 -5.29 8.84 -1.73
CA LEU A 96 -5.81 7.65 -1.06
C LEU A 96 -5.98 7.87 0.45
N GLY A 97 -4.98 8.43 1.12
CA GLY A 97 -5.00 8.68 2.56
C GLY A 97 -6.08 9.67 2.95
N LEU A 98 -6.26 10.76 2.18
CA LEU A 98 -7.33 11.74 2.40
C LEU A 98 -8.71 11.14 2.11
N TYR A 99 -8.87 10.38 1.03
CA TYR A 99 -10.10 9.65 0.72
C TYR A 99 -10.51 8.76 1.89
N ARG A 100 -9.58 7.94 2.40
CA ARG A 100 -9.83 7.07 3.56
C ARG A 100 -10.09 7.83 4.85
N LEU A 101 -9.46 8.99 5.05
CA LEU A 101 -9.73 9.85 6.20
C LEU A 101 -11.15 10.43 6.12
N ILE A 102 -11.59 10.87 4.95
CA ILE A 102 -12.95 11.38 4.72
C ILE A 102 -13.98 10.27 4.97
N ASP A 103 -13.76 9.05 4.44
CA ASP A 103 -14.62 7.88 4.72
C ASP A 103 -14.77 7.67 6.24
N CYS A 104 -13.66 7.76 6.99
CA CYS A 104 -13.65 7.59 8.44
C CYS A 104 -14.43 8.72 9.16
N LEU A 105 -14.27 9.97 8.72
CA LEU A 105 -14.99 11.11 9.30
C LEU A 105 -16.49 11.05 8.99
N GLN A 106 -16.88 10.61 7.79
CA GLN A 106 -18.27 10.38 7.43
C GLN A 106 -18.89 9.29 8.31
N ALA A 107 -18.19 8.17 8.51
CA ALA A 107 -18.66 7.11 9.41
C ALA A 107 -18.87 7.61 10.85
N ILE A 108 -17.96 8.43 11.39
CA ILE A 108 -18.15 9.06 12.71
C ILE A 108 -19.40 9.95 12.71
N ARG A 109 -19.58 10.75 11.66
CA ARG A 109 -20.70 11.69 11.56
C ARG A 109 -22.04 10.96 11.51
N GLU A 110 -22.17 9.93 10.68
CA GLU A 110 -23.40 9.15 10.55
C GLU A 110 -23.78 8.48 11.88
N VAL A 111 -22.80 7.93 12.60
CA VAL A 111 -23.03 7.35 13.93
C VAL A 111 -23.37 8.45 14.95
N GLY A 112 -22.71 9.60 14.89
CA GLY A 112 -23.02 10.75 15.74
C GLY A 112 -24.43 11.29 15.54
N GLU A 113 -24.91 11.36 14.30
CA GLU A 113 -26.28 11.77 13.96
C GLU A 113 -27.31 10.73 14.45
N MET A 114 -26.99 9.43 14.41
CA MET A 114 -27.88 8.35 14.86
C MET A 114 -28.01 8.24 16.38
N TYR A 115 -26.93 8.48 17.13
CA TYR A 115 -26.89 8.27 18.58
C TYR A 115 -26.87 9.55 19.42
N SER A 116 -26.78 10.74 18.80
CA SER A 116 -26.75 12.04 19.49
C SER A 116 -25.70 12.16 20.61
N GLY A 117 -24.62 11.38 20.50
CA GLY A 117 -23.51 11.32 21.45
C GLY A 117 -22.19 11.79 20.83
N GLY A 118 -21.25 12.21 21.68
CA GLY A 118 -19.90 12.57 21.24
C GLY A 118 -19.06 11.36 20.79
N VAL A 119 -18.00 11.59 20.02
CA VAL A 119 -17.11 10.54 19.48
C VAL A 119 -16.57 9.60 20.58
N LEU A 120 -16.20 10.16 21.74
CA LEU A 120 -15.71 9.38 22.88
C LEU A 120 -16.77 8.42 23.44
N TRP A 121 -18.04 8.84 23.45
CA TRP A 121 -19.14 8.01 23.93
C TRP A 121 -19.41 6.85 22.95
N ILE A 122 -19.35 7.12 21.65
CA ILE A 122 -19.45 6.09 20.60
C ILE A 122 -18.36 5.03 20.78
N PHE A 123 -17.11 5.46 20.96
CA PHE A 123 -16.01 4.53 21.19
C PHE A 123 -16.19 3.75 22.50
N SER A 124 -16.56 4.40 23.61
CA SER A 124 -16.84 3.71 24.89
C SER A 124 -17.88 2.62 24.71
N SER A 125 -18.99 2.93 24.05
CA SER A 125 -20.09 1.98 23.80
C SER A 125 -19.65 0.80 22.91
N ILE A 126 -18.81 1.03 21.90
CA ILE A 126 -18.26 -0.06 21.07
C ILE A 126 -17.37 -0.98 21.90
N PHE A 127 -16.49 -0.41 22.74
CA PHE A 127 -15.59 -1.18 23.61
C PHE A 127 -16.34 -1.95 24.70
N GLU A 128 -17.41 -1.38 25.25
CA GLU A 128 -18.30 -2.03 26.22
C GLU A 128 -19.04 -3.22 25.60
N ASN A 129 -19.50 -3.09 24.35
CA ASN A 129 -20.18 -4.17 23.64
C ASN A 129 -19.22 -5.27 23.18
N SER A 130 -18.05 -4.90 22.64
CA SER A 130 -17.02 -5.84 22.22
C SER A 130 -15.66 -5.17 22.06
N VAL A 131 -14.71 -5.57 22.91
CA VAL A 131 -13.32 -5.12 22.85
C VAL A 131 -12.71 -5.35 21.45
N TRP A 132 -13.04 -6.46 20.80
CA TRP A 132 -12.57 -6.77 19.45
C TRP A 132 -13.08 -5.77 18.41
N MET A 133 -14.36 -5.38 18.47
CA MET A 133 -14.92 -4.37 17.58
C MET A 133 -14.28 -3.00 17.81
N GLY A 134 -13.98 -2.67 19.07
CA GLY A 134 -13.25 -1.45 19.42
C GLY A 134 -11.86 -1.40 18.79
N ILE A 135 -11.09 -2.50 18.89
CA ILE A 135 -9.76 -2.62 18.29
C ILE A 135 -9.82 -2.50 16.76
N ILE A 136 -10.74 -3.21 16.11
CA ILE A 136 -10.90 -3.14 14.65
C ILE A 136 -11.27 -1.71 14.24
N THR A 137 -12.16 -1.06 14.99
CA THR A 137 -12.56 0.32 14.72
C THR A 137 -11.36 1.27 14.80
N LEU A 138 -10.53 1.17 15.85
CA LEU A 138 -9.29 1.97 15.96
C LEU A 138 -8.34 1.72 14.78
N CYS A 139 -8.20 0.47 14.35
CA CYS A 139 -7.40 0.12 13.18
C CYS A 139 -7.90 0.82 11.89
N GLN A 140 -9.22 0.93 11.71
CA GLN A 140 -9.79 1.66 10.57
C GLN A 140 -9.30 3.12 10.51
N PHE A 141 -9.20 3.80 11.66
CA PHE A 141 -8.71 5.19 11.73
C PHE A 141 -7.18 5.30 11.63
N LEU A 142 -6.45 4.29 12.09
CA LEU A 142 -5.00 4.27 12.01
C LEU A 142 -4.52 4.15 10.55
N TYR A 143 -5.26 3.43 9.71
CA TYR A 143 -4.89 3.18 8.32
C TYR A 143 -4.64 4.44 7.46
N PRO A 144 -5.54 5.43 7.36
CA PRO A 144 -5.29 6.65 6.59
C PRO A 144 -4.07 7.42 7.14
N VAL A 145 -3.87 7.43 8.46
CA VAL A 145 -2.70 8.07 9.10
C VAL A 145 -1.40 7.39 8.66
N LEU A 146 -1.38 6.06 8.61
CA LEU A 146 -0.22 5.30 8.13
C LEU A 146 0.06 5.56 6.65
N ILE A 147 -0.98 5.63 5.81
CA ILE A 147 -0.83 5.96 4.38
C ILE A 147 -0.23 7.36 4.21
N LEU A 148 -0.79 8.37 4.90
CA LEU A 148 -0.32 9.74 4.84
C LEU A 148 1.11 9.86 5.36
N SER A 149 1.44 9.16 6.44
CA SER A 149 2.82 9.11 6.97
C SER A 149 3.80 8.51 5.95
N ALA A 150 3.40 7.45 5.24
CA ALA A 150 4.20 6.87 4.17
C ALA A 150 4.36 7.83 2.98
N ALA A 151 3.30 8.57 2.62
CA ALA A 151 3.34 9.59 1.59
C ALA A 151 4.31 10.73 1.96
N VAL A 152 4.23 11.25 3.18
CA VAL A 152 5.14 12.26 3.74
C VAL A 152 6.58 11.77 3.71
N TRP A 153 6.83 10.56 4.23
CA TRP A 153 8.16 9.96 4.23
C TRP A 153 8.74 9.85 2.81
N LEU A 154 7.93 9.47 1.82
CA LEU A 154 8.39 9.29 0.43
C LEU A 154 8.56 10.60 -0.34
N THR A 155 7.83 11.66 0.02
CA THR A 155 7.72 12.88 -0.82
C THR A 155 8.28 14.14 -0.18
N LEU A 156 8.25 14.30 1.14
CA LEU A 156 8.67 15.53 1.82
C LEU A 156 10.11 15.47 2.33
N ILE A 157 10.67 14.28 2.56
CA ILE A 157 12.06 14.14 2.99
C ILE A 157 12.97 14.27 1.74
N PRO A 158 13.81 15.32 1.62
CA PRO A 158 14.59 15.59 0.41
C PRO A 158 15.51 14.42 0.02
N ARG A 159 16.17 13.82 1.02
CA ARG A 159 17.00 12.64 0.84
C ARG A 159 16.24 11.46 0.20
N ASN A 160 14.98 11.25 0.57
CA ASN A 160 14.18 10.16 0.02
C ASN A 160 13.71 10.46 -1.42
N ARG A 161 13.55 11.74 -1.78
CA ARG A 161 13.27 12.14 -3.16
C ARG A 161 14.48 11.88 -4.06
N GLU A 162 15.67 12.28 -3.63
CA GLU A 162 16.93 12.03 -4.35
C GLU A 162 17.17 10.53 -4.53
N LEU A 163 16.96 9.73 -3.48
CA LEU A 163 17.05 8.27 -3.57
C LEU A 163 15.95 7.68 -4.48
N GLY A 164 14.77 8.28 -4.51
CA GLY A 164 13.68 7.95 -5.43
C GLY A 164 14.02 8.23 -6.89
N GLU A 165 14.70 9.33 -7.18
CA GLU A 165 15.21 9.66 -8.53
C GLU A 165 16.36 8.74 -8.93
N GLY A 166 17.28 8.45 -8.00
CA GLY A 166 18.34 7.47 -8.20
C GLY A 166 17.79 6.08 -8.52
N LEU A 167 16.69 5.69 -7.86
CA LEU A 167 15.97 4.45 -8.14
C LEU A 167 15.32 4.44 -9.53
N GLU A 168 14.82 5.58 -9.99
CA GLU A 168 14.22 5.73 -11.33
C GLU A 168 15.29 5.54 -12.40
N ARG A 169 16.42 6.25 -12.30
CA ARG A 169 17.58 6.12 -13.21
C ARG A 169 18.15 4.70 -13.22
N ALA A 170 18.31 4.08 -12.05
CA ALA A 170 18.78 2.70 -11.95
C ALA A 170 17.83 1.71 -12.63
N ASN A 171 16.52 1.94 -12.52
CA ASN A 171 15.52 1.09 -13.16
C ASN A 171 15.38 1.33 -14.67
N GLU A 172 15.69 2.52 -15.18
CA GLU A 172 15.81 2.80 -16.61
C GLU A 172 16.95 1.99 -17.21
N LYS A 173 18.15 2.04 -16.62
CA LYS A 173 19.29 1.20 -17.03
C LYS A 173 18.94 -0.30 -17.05
N LEU A 174 18.20 -0.76 -16.03
CA LEU A 174 17.74 -2.15 -15.97
C LEU A 174 16.71 -2.49 -17.06
N LYS A 175 15.82 -1.55 -17.40
CA LYS A 175 14.82 -1.73 -18.46
C LYS A 175 15.50 -1.80 -19.83
N ASP A 176 16.46 -0.92 -20.09
CA ASP A 176 17.20 -0.88 -21.35
C ASP A 176 18.01 -2.16 -21.53
N TYR A 177 18.69 -2.62 -20.48
CA TYR A 177 19.39 -3.89 -20.49
C TYR A 177 18.45 -5.07 -20.80
N LEU A 178 17.28 -5.13 -20.16
CA LEU A 178 16.28 -6.18 -20.40
C LEU A 178 15.69 -6.12 -21.82
N MET A 179 15.49 -4.93 -22.38
CA MET A 179 15.06 -4.77 -23.78
C MET A 179 16.12 -5.26 -24.77
N ASN A 180 17.39 -4.89 -24.54
CA ASN A 180 18.52 -5.34 -25.37
C ASN A 180 18.75 -6.85 -25.27
N LEU A 181 18.49 -7.46 -24.10
CA LEU A 181 18.58 -8.90 -23.92
C LEU A 181 17.47 -9.66 -24.66
N LYS A 182 16.28 -9.07 -24.77
CA LYS A 182 15.13 -9.68 -25.43
C LYS A 182 15.16 -9.49 -26.95
N ASN A 183 15.69 -8.35 -27.41
CA ASN A 183 15.84 -7.98 -28.81
C ASN A 183 17.30 -7.55 -29.07
N PRO A 184 18.23 -8.49 -29.25
CA PRO A 184 19.63 -8.13 -29.55
C PRO A 184 19.68 -7.33 -30.85
N PRO A 185 20.48 -6.24 -30.92
CA PRO A 185 20.67 -5.52 -32.17
C PRO A 185 21.20 -6.49 -33.24
N LEU A 186 20.55 -6.49 -34.40
CA LEU A 186 21.02 -7.25 -35.57
C LEU A 186 22.43 -6.73 -35.95
N PRO A 187 23.35 -7.64 -36.31
CA PRO A 187 24.73 -7.29 -36.65
C PRO A 187 24.85 -6.34 -37.84
#